data_AF-A0AAU9TM10-F1
#
_entry.id   AF-A0AAU9TM10-F1
#
_cell.length_a   1.000
_cell.length_b   1.000
_cell.length_c   1.000
_cell.angle_alpha   90.00
_cell.angle_beta   90.00
_cell.angle_gamma   90.00
#
_symmetry.space_group_name_H-M   'P 1'
#
loop_
_entity.id
_entity.type
_entity.pdbx_description
1 polymer ?
#
loop_
_entity_poly.entity_id
_entity_poly.type
_entity_poly.pdbx_seq_one_letter_code
_entity_poly.pdbx_strand_id
1 'polypeptide(L)'
;MSLRRLRGNTAIQNGTIAQEEKTKNPDFTHRESPLTVLIEHSLHIRAIYHIFVVILLILLCDTVIYDFVERGKINIGVTSVIQGFGDIRRGAKLWLFELAVVLLFYPGLKIYVGIQKIIKDYPENHFNLELKMASYN
;
A
#
# COMPACT_ATOMS: atom_id res chain seq x y z
N MET A 1 44.39 2.38 44.92
CA MET A 1 43.51 1.38 45.56
C MET A 1 42.10 1.92 45.58
N SER A 2 41.13 1.10 45.12
CA SER A 2 39.67 1.29 45.17
C SER A 2 39.07 2.36 44.24
N LEU A 3 37.87 2.20 43.67
CA LEU A 3 36.98 1.07 43.44
C LEU A 3 36.00 1.56 42.35
N ARG A 4 35.67 0.70 41.39
CA ARG A 4 34.62 0.95 40.39
C ARG A 4 33.31 1.33 41.09
N ARG A 5 32.65 2.41 40.65
CA ARG A 5 31.19 2.55 40.77
C ARG A 5 30.60 2.74 39.38
N LEU A 6 30.15 1.62 38.82
CA LEU A 6 29.10 1.57 37.81
C LEU A 6 27.84 2.16 38.45
N ARG A 7 27.47 3.37 38.05
CA ARG A 7 26.14 3.93 38.35
C ARG A 7 25.29 3.73 37.09
N GLY A 8 24.53 2.64 37.10
CA GLY A 8 23.47 2.40 36.13
C GLY A 8 22.52 3.60 36.13
N ASN A 9 22.33 4.20 34.96
CA ASN A 9 21.44 5.33 34.79
C ASN A 9 20.09 4.81 34.28
N THR A 10 19.27 4.35 35.21
CA THR A 10 17.84 4.14 35.01
C THR A 10 17.16 4.75 36.23
N ALA A 11 16.46 5.86 36.00
CA ALA A 11 15.13 6.14 36.55
C ALA A 11 14.84 7.64 36.49
N ILE A 12 13.86 7.97 35.64
CA ILE A 12 12.81 8.95 35.86
C ILE A 12 13.28 10.40 36.09
N GLN A 13 13.28 11.18 35.00
CA GLN A 13 12.99 12.61 35.11
C GLN A 13 11.65 12.88 34.44
N ASN A 14 10.70 13.34 35.27
CA ASN A 14 9.41 13.88 34.89
C ASN A 14 9.59 14.96 33.83
N GLY A 15 9.07 14.71 32.64
CA GLY A 15 8.80 15.72 31.64
C GLY A 15 7.30 15.80 31.45
N THR A 16 6.71 16.90 31.88
CA THR A 16 5.43 17.41 31.36
C THR A 16 5.48 17.26 29.84
N ILE A 17 4.70 16.33 29.29
CA ILE A 17 4.48 16.25 27.85
C ILE A 17 3.61 17.46 27.55
N ALA A 18 4.25 18.59 27.23
CA ALA A 18 3.59 19.60 26.43
C ALA A 18 3.01 18.82 25.24
N GLN A 19 1.68 18.73 25.19
CA GLN A 19 1.00 18.33 23.97
C GLN A 19 1.33 19.41 22.94
N GLU A 20 2.48 19.27 22.29
CA GLU A 20 2.60 19.74 20.93
C GLU A 20 1.57 18.94 20.17
N GLU A 21 0.45 19.60 19.87
CA GLU A 21 -0.46 19.26 18.80
C GLU A 21 0.29 19.41 17.46
N LYS A 22 1.40 18.67 17.34
CA LYS A 22 2.13 18.49 16.09
C LYS A 22 1.18 17.68 15.25
N THR A 23 0.50 18.37 14.34
CA THR A 23 -0.32 17.80 13.28
C THR A 23 0.35 16.51 12.82
N LYS A 24 -0.22 15.39 13.27
CA LYS A 24 0.38 14.05 13.21
C LYS A 24 0.21 13.54 11.79
N ASN A 25 0.85 14.21 10.84
CA ASN A 25 1.01 13.69 9.50
C ASN A 25 1.87 12.43 9.66
N PRO A 26 1.41 11.26 9.18
CA PRO A 26 2.21 10.06 9.23
C PRO A 26 3.49 10.30 8.44
N ASP A 27 4.62 10.29 9.16
CA ASP A 27 5.93 10.39 8.53
C ASP A 27 6.25 9.03 7.90
N PHE A 28 6.10 8.95 6.58
CA PHE A 28 6.36 7.74 5.82
C PHE A 28 7.86 7.62 5.59
N THR A 29 8.52 6.97 6.53
CA THR A 29 9.94 6.62 6.41
C THR A 29 10.09 5.33 5.61
N HIS A 30 11.14 5.26 4.77
CA HIS A 30 11.51 4.04 4.09
C HIS A 30 12.02 3.04 5.14
N ARG A 31 11.24 1.99 5.40
CA ARG A 31 11.58 0.92 6.32
C ARG A 31 11.33 -0.41 5.65
N GLU A 32 12.28 -1.32 5.80
CA GLU A 32 12.12 -2.69 5.34
C GLU A 32 10.96 -3.35 6.07
N SER A 33 10.24 -4.23 5.36
CA SER A 33 9.19 -5.03 6.00
C SER A 33 9.78 -5.82 7.16
N PRO A 34 9.18 -5.79 8.36
CA PRO A 34 9.67 -6.55 9.51
C PRO A 34 9.86 -8.03 9.17
N LEU A 35 8.99 -8.59 8.32
CA LEU A 35 9.07 -9.99 7.90
C LEU A 35 10.32 -10.26 7.04
N THR A 36 10.74 -9.33 6.20
CA THR A 36 11.99 -9.43 5.42
C THR A 36 13.20 -9.43 6.35
N VAL A 37 13.25 -8.49 7.30
CA VAL A 37 14.33 -8.39 8.30
C VAL A 37 14.38 -9.65 9.19
N LEU A 38 13.22 -10.17 9.58
CA LEU A 38 13.13 -11.38 10.40
C LEU A 38 13.59 -12.64 9.64
N ILE A 39 13.24 -12.79 8.36
CA ILE A 39 13.70 -13.91 7.52
C ILE A 39 15.21 -13.85 7.29
N GLU A 40 15.76 -12.63 7.10
CA GLU A 40 17.18 -12.40 6.84
C GLU A 40 18.05 -12.75 8.06
N HIS A 41 17.67 -12.24 9.24
CA HIS A 41 18.51 -12.25 10.44
C HIS A 41 18.31 -13.44 11.38
N SER A 42 17.21 -14.20 11.24
CA SER A 42 16.95 -15.35 12.13
C SER A 42 17.12 -16.69 11.41
N LEU A 43 18.04 -17.51 11.92
CA LEU A 43 18.33 -18.85 11.38
C LEU A 43 17.10 -19.76 11.41
N HIS A 44 16.27 -19.62 12.45
CA HIS A 44 15.05 -20.41 12.62
C HIS A 44 13.98 -20.14 11.55
N ILE A 45 13.75 -18.89 11.17
CA ILE A 45 12.74 -18.57 10.15
C ILE A 45 13.22 -18.97 8.75
N ARG A 46 14.52 -18.84 8.47
CA ARG A 46 15.11 -19.33 7.21
C ARG A 46 14.92 -20.84 7.04
N ALA A 47 15.10 -21.62 8.12
CA ALA A 47 14.85 -23.05 8.08
C ALA A 47 13.37 -23.37 7.80
N ILE A 48 12.44 -22.65 8.46
CA ILE A 48 10.99 -22.81 8.23
C ILE A 48 10.61 -22.49 6.78
N TYR A 49 11.19 -21.44 6.18
CA TYR A 49 10.99 -21.10 4.77
C TYR A 49 11.39 -22.26 3.86
N HIS A 50 12.59 -22.83 4.04
CA HIS A 50 13.02 -23.98 3.23
C HIS A 50 12.16 -25.22 3.44
N ILE A 51 11.74 -25.52 4.67
CA ILE A 51 10.83 -26.64 4.96
C ILE A 51 9.52 -26.46 4.20
N PHE A 52 8.93 -25.25 4.23
CA PHE A 52 7.70 -24.96 3.50
C PHE A 52 7.87 -25.13 1.98
N VAL A 53 8.98 -24.65 1.42
CA VAL A 53 9.31 -24.81 0.00
C VAL A 53 9.45 -26.30 -0.37
N VAL A 54 10.16 -27.09 0.44
CA VAL A 54 10.35 -28.52 0.20
C VAL A 54 9.02 -29.28 0.31
N ILE A 55 8.20 -28.98 1.32
CA ILE A 55 6.86 -29.59 1.46
C ILE A 55 6.00 -29.25 0.24
N LEU A 56 5.98 -27.99 -0.19
CA LEU A 56 5.24 -27.56 -1.38
C LEU A 56 5.73 -28.33 -2.62
N LEU A 57 7.05 -28.47 -2.80
CA LEU A 57 7.64 -29.19 -3.93
C LEU A 57 7.31 -30.69 -3.90
N ILE A 58 7.40 -31.33 -2.73
CA ILE A 58 7.05 -32.75 -2.57
C ILE A 58 5.57 -32.95 -2.88
N LEU A 59 4.68 -32.13 -2.32
CA LEU A 59 3.23 -32.24 -2.57
C LEU A 59 2.89 -31.98 -4.04
N LEU A 60 3.56 -31.03 -4.69
CA LEU A 60 3.36 -30.75 -6.10
C LEU A 60 3.83 -31.93 -6.96
N CYS A 61 5.03 -32.46 -6.70
CA CYS A 61 5.55 -33.63 -7.40
C CYS A 61 4.66 -34.86 -7.19
N ASP A 62 4.20 -35.12 -5.97
CA ASP A 62 3.30 -36.22 -5.64
C ASP A 62 1.99 -36.11 -6.42
N THR A 63 1.39 -34.91 -6.44
CA THR A 63 0.18 -34.63 -7.22
C THR A 63 0.39 -34.82 -8.73
N VAL A 64 1.55 -34.38 -9.26
CA VAL A 64 1.87 -34.51 -10.69
C VAL A 64 2.13 -35.96 -11.09
N ILE A 65 2.85 -36.72 -10.27
CA ILE A 65 3.11 -38.15 -10.50
C ILE A 65 1.78 -38.91 -10.46
N TYR A 66 0.94 -38.64 -9.46
CA TYR A 66 -0.36 -39.25 -9.33
C TYR A 66 -1.26 -38.97 -10.56
N ASP A 67 -1.33 -37.71 -11.01
CA ASP A 67 -2.11 -37.34 -12.19
C ASP A 67 -1.54 -37.95 -13.50
N PHE A 68 -0.21 -38.08 -13.60
CA PHE A 68 0.45 -38.73 -14.73
C PHE A 68 0.15 -40.23 -14.80
N VAL A 69 0.20 -40.93 -13.66
CA VAL A 69 -0.06 -42.38 -13.57
C VAL A 69 -1.53 -42.70 -13.81
N GLU A 70 -2.44 -41.93 -13.21
CA GLU A 70 -3.89 -42.21 -13.26
C GLU A 70 -4.52 -41.78 -14.60
N ARG A 71 -4.12 -40.63 -15.17
CA ARG A 71 -4.79 -40.06 -16.37
C ARG A 71 -3.97 -40.14 -17.66
N GLY A 72 -2.67 -40.45 -17.59
CA GLY A 72 -1.78 -40.58 -18.76
C GLY A 72 -1.58 -39.29 -19.58
N LYS A 73 -2.17 -38.18 -19.15
CA LYS A 73 -2.03 -36.85 -19.73
C LYS A 73 -1.66 -35.91 -18.59
N ILE A 74 -0.62 -35.12 -18.80
CA ILE A 74 -0.15 -34.09 -17.88
C ILE A 74 -1.15 -32.93 -17.92
N ASN A 75 -2.35 -33.15 -17.37
CA ASN A 75 -3.26 -32.08 -17.01
C ASN A 75 -2.93 -31.71 -15.57
N ILE A 76 -1.67 -31.26 -15.35
CA ILE A 76 -1.21 -30.62 -14.11
C ILE A 76 -2.41 -29.84 -13.58
N GLY A 77 -2.68 -29.92 -12.29
CA GLY A 77 -3.84 -29.30 -11.66
C GLY A 77 -4.12 -27.82 -12.01
N VAL A 78 -3.37 -27.16 -12.90
CA VAL A 78 -3.82 -26.14 -13.86
C VAL A 78 -5.29 -26.26 -14.23
N THR A 79 -5.86 -27.43 -14.52
CA THR A 79 -7.31 -27.53 -14.77
C THR A 79 -8.13 -27.17 -13.51
N SER A 80 -7.76 -27.68 -12.34
CA SER A 80 -8.35 -27.30 -11.05
C SER A 80 -8.05 -25.86 -10.64
N VAL A 81 -6.88 -25.33 -10.98
CA VAL A 81 -6.48 -23.94 -10.71
C VAL A 81 -7.26 -23.01 -11.63
N ILE A 82 -7.39 -23.30 -12.92
CA ILE A 82 -8.22 -22.54 -13.86
C ILE A 82 -9.69 -22.62 -13.45
N GLN A 83 -10.16 -23.79 -13.02
CA GLN A 83 -11.52 -23.96 -12.54
C GLN A 83 -11.75 -23.22 -11.19
N GLY A 84 -10.76 -23.18 -10.31
CA GLY A 84 -10.79 -22.46 -9.03
C GLY A 84 -10.66 -20.95 -9.17
N PHE A 85 -9.85 -20.47 -10.11
CA PHE A 85 -9.75 -19.06 -10.48
C PHE A 85 -10.91 -18.58 -11.36
N GLY A 86 -11.67 -19.52 -11.94
CA GLY A 86 -12.81 -19.24 -12.81
C GLY A 86 -12.43 -18.35 -13.99
N ASP A 87 -13.34 -17.44 -14.37
CA ASP A 87 -13.12 -16.47 -15.43
C ASP A 87 -12.17 -15.34 -14.98
N ILE A 88 -10.86 -15.62 -14.97
CA ILE A 88 -9.78 -14.64 -14.68
C ILE A 88 -9.95 -13.37 -15.51
N ARG A 89 -10.46 -13.50 -16.75
CA ARG A 89 -10.76 -12.36 -17.63
C ARG A 89 -11.81 -11.42 -17.05
N ARG A 90 -12.82 -11.94 -16.35
CA ARG A 90 -13.83 -11.10 -15.68
C ARG A 90 -13.20 -10.39 -14.49
N GLY A 91 -12.40 -11.09 -13.69
CA GLY A 91 -11.66 -10.49 -12.57
C GLY A 91 -10.73 -9.36 -13.01
N ALA A 92 -9.94 -9.58 -14.07
CA ALA A 92 -9.05 -8.57 -14.62
C ALA A 92 -9.80 -7.34 -15.17
N LYS A 93 -10.95 -7.54 -15.84
CA LYS A 93 -11.81 -6.44 -16.30
C LYS A 93 -12.39 -5.63 -15.14
N LEU A 94 -12.86 -6.30 -14.09
CA LEU A 94 -13.37 -5.65 -12.88
C LEU A 94 -12.27 -4.85 -12.18
N TRP A 95 -11.08 -5.44 -12.04
CA TRP A 95 -9.93 -4.76 -11.44
C TRP A 95 -9.51 -3.51 -12.24
N LEU A 96 -9.47 -3.60 -13.57
CA LEU A 96 -9.19 -2.45 -14.43
C LEU A 96 -10.30 -1.39 -14.34
N PHE A 97 -11.56 -1.79 -14.24
CA PHE A 97 -12.67 -0.86 -14.08
C PHE A 97 -12.58 -0.12 -12.75
N GLU A 98 -12.33 -0.83 -11.65
CA GLU A 98 -12.13 -0.23 -10.33
C GLU A 98 -10.96 0.75 -10.32
N LEU A 99 -9.83 0.35 -10.92
CA LEU A 99 -8.66 1.22 -11.08
C LEU A 99 -8.99 2.47 -11.90
N ALA A 100 -9.74 2.32 -13.00
CA ALA A 100 -10.14 3.44 -13.85
C ALA A 100 -11.06 4.43 -13.11
N VAL A 101 -12.00 3.93 -12.30
CA VAL A 101 -12.89 4.76 -11.47
C VAL A 101 -12.07 5.58 -10.46
N VAL A 102 -11.12 4.95 -9.78
CA VAL A 102 -10.23 5.65 -8.84
C VAL A 102 -9.35 6.67 -9.55
N LEU A 103 -8.82 6.34 -10.74
CA LEU A 103 -8.02 7.26 -11.55
C LEU A 103 -8.82 8.48 -11.99
N LEU A 104 -10.10 8.29 -12.35
CA LEU A 104 -11.02 9.36 -12.76
C LEU A 104 -11.38 10.32 -11.62
N PHE A 105 -11.23 9.89 -10.37
CA PHE A 105 -11.45 10.76 -9.21
C PHE A 105 -10.48 11.95 -9.18
N TYR A 106 -9.24 11.77 -9.62
CA TYR A 106 -8.23 12.83 -9.65
C TYR A 106 -8.58 14.01 -10.60
N PRO A 107 -8.90 13.80 -11.89
CA PRO A 107 -9.37 14.89 -12.75
C PRO A 107 -10.71 15.45 -12.27
N GLY A 108 -11.58 14.64 -11.67
CA GLY A 108 -12.82 15.12 -11.04
C GLY A 108 -12.56 16.21 -9.98
N LEU A 109 -11.59 15.97 -9.09
CA LEU A 109 -11.17 16.96 -8.10
C LEU A 109 -10.55 18.22 -8.73
N LYS A 110 -9.76 18.08 -9.80
CA LYS A 110 -9.21 19.25 -10.51
C LYS A 110 -10.28 20.09 -11.19
N ILE A 111 -11.28 19.46 -11.80
CA ILE A 111 -12.41 20.15 -12.42
C ILE A 111 -13.20 20.91 -11.36
N TYR A 112 -13.46 20.28 -10.20
CA TYR A 112 -14.14 20.93 -9.07
C TYR A 112 -13.42 22.21 -8.61
N VAL A 113 -12.09 22.15 -8.42
CA VAL A 113 -11.29 23.34 -8.07
C VAL A 113 -11.32 24.39 -9.18
N GLY A 114 -11.27 23.98 -10.45
CA GLY A 114 -11.38 24.90 -11.59
C GLY A 114 -12.72 25.64 -11.62
N ILE A 115 -13.83 24.94 -11.40
CA ILE A 115 -15.18 25.52 -11.32
C ILE A 115 -15.27 26.50 -10.14
N GLN A 116 -14.75 26.12 -8.97
CA GLN A 116 -14.75 27.00 -7.80
C GLN A 116 -13.97 28.30 -8.05
N LYS A 117 -12.85 28.22 -8.78
CA LYS A 117 -12.07 29.41 -9.16
C LYS A 117 -12.84 30.32 -10.12
N ILE A 118 -13.49 29.76 -11.14
CA ILE A 118 -14.29 30.52 -12.12
C ILE A 118 -15.47 31.24 -11.44
N ILE A 119 -16.15 30.58 -10.50
CA ILE A 119 -17.25 31.19 -9.73
C ILE A 119 -16.75 32.36 -8.88
N LYS A 120 -15.54 32.25 -8.30
CA LYS A 120 -14.95 33.28 -7.45
C LYS A 120 -14.40 34.49 -8.23
N ASP A 121 -13.90 34.28 -9.45
CA ASP A 121 -13.37 35.35 -10.32
C ASP A 121 -14.51 36.13 -11.04
N TYR A 122 -15.72 35.58 -11.13
CA TYR A 122 -16.87 36.24 -11.75
C TYR A 122 -17.28 37.61 -11.13
N PRO A 123 -17.40 37.77 -9.79
CA PRO A 123 -17.79 39.05 -9.18
C PRO A 123 -16.73 40.15 -9.31
N GLU A 124 -15.45 39.80 -9.32
CA GLU A 124 -14.35 40.78 -9.36
C GLU A 124 -14.22 41.43 -10.74
N ASN A 125 -14.44 40.65 -11.80
CA ASN A 125 -14.37 41.12 -13.18
C ASN A 125 -15.54 42.06 -13.53
N HIS A 126 -16.74 41.76 -13.03
CA HIS A 126 -17.93 42.58 -13.26
C HIS A 126 -17.83 43.95 -12.57
N PHE A 127 -17.30 44.01 -11.35
CA PHE A 127 -17.11 45.26 -10.61
C PHE A 127 -16.05 46.17 -11.26
N ASN A 128 -14.95 45.60 -11.77
CA ASN A 128 -13.93 46.35 -12.49
C ASN A 128 -14.42 46.89 -13.84
N LEU A 129 -15.34 46.20 -14.51
CA LEU A 129 -15.98 46.66 -15.75
C LEU A 129 -16.91 47.85 -15.51
N GLU A 130 -17.71 47.82 -14.44
CA GLU A 130 -18.57 48.93 -14.00
C GLU A 130 -17.74 50.17 -13.64
N LEU A 131 -16.65 50.02 -12.87
CA LEU A 131 -15.75 51.13 -12.53
C LEU A 131 -15.04 51.72 -13.75
N LYS A 132 -14.67 50.87 -14.72
CA LYS A 132 -14.03 51.33 -15.96
C LYS A 132 -14.99 52.09 -16.86
N MET A 133 -16.28 51.73 -16.86
CA MET A 133 -17.32 52.48 -17.57
C MET A 133 -17.68 53.79 -16.86
N ALA A 134 -17.70 53.81 -15.52
CA ALA A 134 -17.97 55.01 -14.73
C ALA A 134 -16.83 56.06 -14.80
N SER A 135 -15.59 55.64 -15.06
CA SER A 135 -14.43 56.54 -15.19
C SER A 135 -14.25 57.13 -16.59
N TYR A 136 -15.00 56.66 -17.60
CA TYR A 136 -14.87 57.09 -19.00
C TYR A 136 -15.95 58.09 -19.44
N ASN A 137 -16.90 58.40 -18.56
CA ASN A 137 -17.98 59.38 -18.74
C ASN A 137 -17.78 60.56 -17.80
#